data_AF-A0A9E1F2R5-F1
#
_entry.id   AF-A0A9E1F2R5-F1
#
_cell.length_a   1.000
_cell.length_b   1.000
_cell.length_c   1.000
_cell.angle_alpha   90.00
_cell.angle_beta   90.00
_cell.angle_gamma   90.00
#
_symmetry.space_group_name_H-M   'P 1'
#
loop_
_entity.id
_entity.type
_entity.pdbx_description
1 polymer ?
#
loop_
_entity_poly.entity_id
_entity_poly.type
_entity_poly.pdbx_seq_one_letter_code
_entity_poly.pdbx_strand_id
1 'polypeptide(L)'
;MDVFIEHLVKKRPTGVDTAKKIGLVLAVLLIVAACFFLVPPQFMMFAFLIICGSGYGAYWLISGMSVEYEYILTNGEIDVDKIIAQRKRKRLINVHSKTFESFGPYKMAEHANRNYDNRILACESEDSDGVYYATFRHRTLGHCLLVFNPDERIIKGIKSYLPRTAGGNANYGNRPDSDQ
;
A
#
# COMPACT_ATOMS: atom_id res chain seq x y z
N MET A 1 -19.48 -3.71 -22.36
CA MET A 1 -18.04 -3.35 -22.35
C MET A 1 -17.45 -3.91 -21.08
N ASP A 2 -16.38 -4.69 -21.17
CA ASP A 2 -15.64 -5.13 -19.99
C ASP A 2 -15.00 -3.91 -19.31
N VAL A 3 -15.26 -3.74 -18.01
CA VAL A 3 -14.74 -2.62 -17.24
C VAL A 3 -13.39 -3.05 -16.67
N PHE A 4 -12.30 -2.59 -17.27
CA PHE A 4 -10.93 -2.73 -16.76
C PHE A 4 -10.35 -1.35 -16.44
N ILE A 5 -9.99 -1.11 -15.18
CA ILE A 5 -9.42 0.15 -14.73
C ILE A 5 -8.22 -0.14 -13.82
N GLU A 6 -7.08 0.46 -14.15
CA GLU A 6 -5.87 0.40 -13.35
C GLU A 6 -5.53 1.76 -12.73
N HIS A 7 -5.01 1.74 -11.50
CA HIS A 7 -4.54 2.92 -10.82
C HIS A 7 -3.41 2.58 -9.84
N LEU A 8 -2.34 3.37 -9.85
CA LEU A 8 -1.16 3.16 -9.01
C LEU A 8 -0.92 4.38 -8.11
N VAL A 9 -0.72 4.11 -6.81
CA VAL A 9 -0.55 5.13 -5.77
C VAL A 9 0.72 4.85 -4.99
N LYS A 10 1.57 5.85 -4.83
CA LYS A 10 2.80 5.72 -4.05
C LYS A 10 2.52 5.98 -2.57
N LYS A 11 3.04 5.13 -1.69
CA LYS A 11 2.96 5.36 -0.25
C LYS A 11 3.85 6.54 0.13
N ARG A 12 3.32 7.51 0.88
CA ARG A 12 4.13 8.61 1.42
C ARG A 12 5.09 8.05 2.48
N PRO A 13 6.38 8.43 2.46
CA PRO A 13 7.32 8.00 3.49
C PRO A 13 6.86 8.53 4.86
N THR A 14 6.72 7.62 5.82
CA THR A 14 6.38 7.99 7.20
C THR A 14 7.60 8.55 7.92
N GLY A 15 7.41 9.28 9.02
CA GLY A 15 8.53 9.75 9.86
C GLY A 15 9.45 8.61 10.32
N VAL A 16 8.88 7.43 10.58
CA VAL A 16 9.63 6.21 10.90
C VAL A 16 10.46 5.72 9.71
N ASP A 17 9.93 5.77 8.49
CA ASP A 17 10.66 5.38 7.27
C ASP A 17 11.83 6.34 7.03
N THR A 18 11.61 7.65 7.21
CA THR A 18 12.66 8.67 7.13
C THR A 18 13.73 8.47 8.21
N ALA A 19 13.34 8.22 9.46
CA ALA A 19 14.27 7.96 10.55
C ALA A 19 15.13 6.72 10.29
N LYS A 20 14.54 5.64 9.76
CA LYS A 20 15.28 4.43 9.35
C LYS A 20 16.29 4.72 8.23
N LYS A 21 15.91 5.52 7.23
CA LYS A 21 16.83 5.95 6.16
C LYS A 21 18.02 6.73 6.73
N ILE A 22 17.76 7.72 7.58
CA ILE A 22 18.81 8.52 8.21
C ILE A 22 19.71 7.64 9.09
N GLY A 23 19.12 6.81 9.94
CA GLY A 23 19.87 5.89 10.81
C GLY A 23 20.77 4.93 10.03
N LEU A 24 20.30 4.44 8.88
CA LEU A 24 21.11 3.56 8.03
C LEU A 24 22.27 4.30 7.36
N VAL A 25 22.05 5.53 6.90
CA VAL A 25 23.13 6.37 6.34
C VAL A 25 24.18 6.67 7.41
N LEU A 26 23.75 7.04 8.62
CA LEU A 26 24.67 7.26 9.75
C LEU A 26 25.44 5.99 10.12
N ALA A 27 24.79 4.83 10.11
CA ALA A 27 25.46 3.55 10.37
C ALA A 27 26.56 3.24 9.34
N VAL A 28 26.30 3.48 8.05
CA VAL A 28 27.33 3.31 6.99
C VAL A 28 28.49 4.28 7.20
N LEU A 29 28.21 5.55 7.53
CA LEU A 29 29.26 6.53 7.80
C LEU A 29 30.14 6.13 9.01
N LEU A 30 29.53 5.58 10.05
CA LEU A 30 30.28 5.06 11.20
C LEU A 30 31.13 3.84 10.84
N ILE A 31 30.63 2.94 9.98
CA ILE A 31 31.42 1.81 9.47
C ILE A 31 32.63 2.33 8.68
N VAL A 32 32.43 3.30 7.79
CA VAL A 32 33.52 3.91 7.01
C VAL A 32 34.56 4.56 7.93
N ALA A 33 34.12 5.33 8.93
CA ALA A 33 35.02 5.94 9.90
C ALA A 33 35.79 4.89 10.71
N ALA A 34 35.11 3.86 11.23
CA ALA A 34 35.73 2.77 11.95
C ALA A 34 36.76 2.02 11.10
N CYS A 35 36.44 1.74 9.84
CA CYS A 35 37.37 1.14 8.89
C CYS A 35 38.61 2.01 8.63
N PHE A 36 38.48 3.34 8.65
CA PHE A 36 39.60 4.24 8.43
C PHE A 36 40.50 4.40 9.67
N PHE A 37 39.91 4.48 10.87
CA PHE A 37 40.65 4.76 12.10
C PHE A 37 41.11 3.51 12.88
N LEU A 38 40.40 2.39 12.75
CA LEU A 38 40.64 1.21 13.60
C LEU A 38 41.31 0.05 12.84
N VAL A 39 41.27 0.03 11.50
CA VAL A 39 41.83 -1.07 10.71
C VAL A 39 43.26 -0.75 10.30
N PRO A 40 44.25 -1.58 10.66
CA PRO A 40 45.63 -1.40 10.22
C PRO A 40 45.78 -1.45 8.69
N PRO A 41 46.77 -0.74 8.09
CA PRO A 41 46.95 -0.65 6.64
C PRO A 41 47.04 -2.00 5.92
N GLN A 42 47.66 -3.01 6.55
CA GLN A 42 47.79 -4.35 5.96
C GLN A 42 46.45 -5.08 5.74
N PHE A 43 45.36 -4.65 6.39
CA PHE A 43 44.02 -5.22 6.24
C PHE A 43 43.05 -4.31 5.46
N MET A 44 43.56 -3.24 4.85
CA MET A 44 42.72 -2.23 4.18
C MET A 44 41.89 -2.79 3.01
N MET A 45 42.37 -3.86 2.35
CA MET A 45 41.61 -4.58 1.33
C MET A 45 40.30 -5.19 1.89
N PHE A 46 40.33 -5.76 3.09
CA PHE A 46 39.12 -6.30 3.74
C PHE A 46 38.19 -5.17 4.20
N ALA A 47 38.74 -4.08 4.72
CA ALA A 47 37.97 -2.89 5.07
C ALA A 47 37.20 -2.33 3.86
N PHE A 48 37.83 -2.28 2.69
CA PHE A 48 37.18 -1.86 1.45
C PHE A 48 35.97 -2.75 1.11
N LEU A 49 36.10 -4.08 1.21
CA LEU A 49 34.98 -5.01 0.98
C LEU A 49 33.82 -4.77 1.96
N ILE A 50 34.11 -4.51 3.24
CA ILE A 50 33.10 -4.20 4.25
C ILE A 50 32.39 -2.89 3.90
N ILE A 51 33.12 -1.86 3.49
CA ILE A 51 32.54 -0.56 3.07
C ILE A 51 31.62 -0.76 1.86
N CYS A 52 32.08 -1.44 0.81
CA CYS A 52 31.26 -1.71 -0.37
C CYS A 52 30.02 -2.55 -0.02
N GLY A 53 30.18 -3.59 0.79
CA GLY A 53 29.09 -4.44 1.24
C GLY A 53 28.05 -3.69 2.08
N SER A 54 28.50 -2.82 2.99
CA SER A 54 27.61 -1.99 3.81
C SER A 54 26.87 -0.95 2.98
N GLY A 55 27.54 -0.33 2.00
CA GLY A 55 26.91 0.61 1.06
C GLY A 55 25.84 -0.08 0.20
N TYR A 56 26.15 -1.25 -0.37
CA TYR A 56 25.19 -2.03 -1.13
C TYR A 56 24.01 -2.50 -0.26
N GLY A 57 24.29 -3.02 0.93
CA GLY A 57 23.27 -3.43 1.90
C GLY A 57 22.35 -2.28 2.29
N ALA A 58 22.92 -1.09 2.53
CA ALA A 58 22.15 0.11 2.83
C ALA A 58 21.24 0.52 1.67
N TYR A 59 21.77 0.54 0.45
CA TYR A 59 20.98 0.79 -0.76
C TYR A 59 19.83 -0.22 -0.92
N TRP A 60 20.10 -1.50 -0.71
CA TRP A 60 19.11 -2.58 -0.84
C TRP A 60 17.98 -2.48 0.20
N LEU A 61 18.30 -2.04 1.42
CA LEU A 61 17.32 -1.81 2.48
C LEU A 61 16.51 -0.52 2.24
N ILE A 62 17.16 0.59 1.85
CA ILE A 62 16.48 1.86 1.55
C ILE A 62 15.51 1.73 0.38
N SER A 63 15.95 1.08 -0.70
CA SER A 63 15.09 0.80 -1.86
C SER A 63 13.86 -0.02 -1.45
N GLY A 64 14.03 -1.00 -0.55
CA GLY A 64 12.96 -1.81 0.04
C GLY A 64 11.90 -1.02 0.83
N MET A 65 12.16 0.24 1.19
CA MET A 65 11.18 1.11 1.85
C MET A 65 10.27 1.86 0.85
N SER A 66 10.59 1.83 -0.45
CA SER A 66 9.70 2.36 -1.49
C SER A 66 8.54 1.40 -1.71
N VAL A 67 7.32 1.84 -1.42
CA VAL A 67 6.11 1.03 -1.54
C VAL A 67 5.11 1.77 -2.41
N GLU A 68 4.56 1.05 -3.37
CA GLU A 68 3.49 1.50 -4.26
C GLU A 68 2.33 0.51 -4.13
N TYR A 69 1.12 1.00 -4.29
CA TYR A 69 -0.12 0.22 -4.30
C TYR A 69 -0.73 0.30 -5.68
N GLU A 70 -1.19 -0.83 -6.18
CA GLU A 70 -1.85 -0.93 -7.47
C GLU A 70 -3.25 -1.49 -7.25
N TYR A 71 -4.23 -0.82 -7.84
CA TYR A 71 -5.62 -1.22 -7.84
C TYR A 71 -6.01 -1.57 -9.26
N ILE A 72 -6.55 -2.77 -9.43
CA ILE A 72 -7.13 -3.22 -10.70
C ILE A 72 -8.59 -3.53 -10.45
N LEU A 73 -9.48 -2.85 -11.15
CA LEU A 73 -10.90 -3.15 -11.16
C LEU A 73 -11.25 -3.87 -12.46
N THR A 74 -11.75 -5.09 -12.37
CA THR A 74 -12.20 -5.89 -13.52
C THR A 74 -13.63 -6.37 -13.28
N ASN A 75 -14.59 -5.89 -14.06
CA ASN A 75 -16.00 -6.34 -14.01
C ASN A 75 -16.62 -6.36 -12.58
N GLY A 76 -16.21 -5.42 -11.73
CA GLY A 76 -16.67 -5.27 -10.35
C GLY A 76 -15.84 -6.01 -9.30
N GLU A 77 -14.81 -6.75 -9.70
CA GLU A 77 -13.80 -7.35 -8.84
C GLU A 77 -12.61 -6.40 -8.69
N ILE A 78 -12.23 -6.11 -7.44
CA ILE A 78 -11.08 -5.27 -7.13
C ILE A 78 -9.92 -6.14 -6.64
N ASP A 79 -8.79 -6.00 -7.33
CA ASP A 79 -7.49 -6.53 -6.96
C ASP A 79 -6.65 -5.40 -6.39
N VAL A 80 -6.09 -5.60 -5.19
CA VAL A 80 -5.19 -4.64 -4.54
C VAL A 80 -3.84 -5.32 -4.32
N ASP A 81 -2.81 -4.82 -5.00
CA ASP A 81 -1.45 -5.32 -4.93
C ASP A 81 -0.50 -4.30 -4.30
N LYS A 82 0.46 -4.79 -3.52
CA LYS A 82 1.57 -4.02 -2.97
C LYS A 82 2.83 -4.28 -3.79
N ILE A 83 3.41 -3.24 -4.36
CA ILE A 83 4.70 -3.28 -5.06
C ILE A 83 5.76 -2.69 -4.15
N ILE A 84 6.81 -3.46 -3.86
CA ILE A 84 7.95 -3.06 -3.04
C ILE A 84 9.16 -2.88 -3.94
N ALA A 85 9.75 -1.69 -3.92
CA ALA A 85 10.96 -1.32 -4.65
C ALA A 85 10.91 -1.66 -6.16
N GLN A 86 9.71 -1.68 -6.76
CA GLN A 86 9.47 -2.11 -8.15
C GLN A 86 10.04 -3.50 -8.50
N ARG A 87 10.42 -4.30 -7.50
CA ARG A 87 11.06 -5.62 -7.68
C ARG A 87 10.20 -6.78 -7.17
N LYS A 88 9.26 -6.51 -6.26
CA LYS A 88 8.41 -7.53 -5.65
C LYS A 88 6.98 -7.05 -5.55
N ARG A 89 6.05 -7.78 -6.18
CA ARG A 89 4.60 -7.58 -6.08
C ARG A 89 4.01 -8.60 -5.11
N LYS A 90 3.14 -8.16 -4.20
CA LYS A 90 2.42 -9.00 -3.24
C LYS A 90 0.95 -8.63 -3.26
N ARG A 91 0.09 -9.58 -3.62
CA ARG A 91 -1.37 -9.40 -3.54
C ARG A 91 -1.82 -9.26 -2.09
N LEU A 92 -2.51 -8.16 -1.79
CA LEU A 92 -3.05 -7.89 -0.46
C LEU A 92 -4.46 -8.45 -0.32
N ILE A 93 -5.31 -8.19 -1.32
CA ILE A 93 -6.67 -8.67 -1.36
C ILE A 93 -7.19 -8.73 -2.79
N ASN A 94 -8.09 -9.68 -3.02
CA ASN A 94 -8.98 -9.74 -4.16
C ASN A 94 -10.39 -9.87 -3.60
N VAL A 95 -11.31 -9.00 -4.03
CA VAL A 95 -12.69 -9.04 -3.55
C VAL A 95 -13.67 -8.46 -4.57
N HIS A 96 -14.85 -9.04 -4.67
CA HIS A 96 -15.91 -8.48 -5.50
C HIS A 96 -16.63 -7.33 -4.76
N SER A 97 -16.74 -6.17 -5.40
CA SER A 97 -17.46 -4.98 -4.87
C SER A 97 -18.91 -5.27 -4.42
N LYS A 98 -19.53 -6.34 -4.92
CA LYS A 98 -20.87 -6.80 -4.49
C LYS A 98 -20.91 -7.26 -3.02
N THR A 99 -19.78 -7.69 -2.45
CA THR A 99 -19.70 -8.17 -1.07
C THR A 99 -19.37 -7.06 -0.08
N PHE A 100 -19.23 -5.83 -0.56
CA PHE A 100 -18.99 -4.69 0.31
C PHE A 100 -20.22 -4.45 1.19
N GLU A 101 -19.98 -4.31 2.48
CA GLU A 101 -20.98 -3.96 3.48
C GLU A 101 -21.10 -2.45 3.63
N SER A 102 -19.99 -1.72 3.47
CA SER A 102 -19.99 -0.25 3.43
C SER A 102 -18.85 0.27 2.56
N PHE A 103 -19.09 1.39 1.87
CA PHE A 103 -18.12 2.05 1.02
C PHE A 103 -18.31 3.58 1.05
N GLY A 104 -17.23 4.34 1.20
CA GLY A 104 -17.30 5.79 1.21
C GLY A 104 -15.97 6.48 1.51
N PRO A 105 -15.97 7.83 1.64
CA PRO A 105 -14.80 8.58 2.07
C PRO A 105 -14.33 8.11 3.45
N TYR A 106 -13.02 7.91 3.60
CA TYR A 106 -12.42 7.45 4.84
C TYR A 106 -12.17 8.61 5.80
N LYS A 107 -12.49 8.40 7.08
CA LYS A 107 -12.03 9.24 8.18
C LYS A 107 -11.49 8.37 9.29
N MET A 108 -10.23 8.57 9.67
CA MET A 108 -9.54 7.78 10.68
C MET A 108 -10.33 7.67 12.00
N ALA A 109 -10.92 8.79 12.46
CA ALA A 109 -11.69 8.84 13.70
C ALA A 109 -12.93 7.90 13.70
N GLU A 110 -13.60 7.72 12.57
CA GLU A 110 -14.81 6.89 12.46
C GLU A 110 -14.49 5.38 12.54
N HIS A 111 -13.24 5.00 12.24
CA HIS A 111 -12.76 3.63 12.19
C HIS A 111 -11.73 3.29 13.30
N ALA A 112 -11.36 4.27 14.13
CA ALA A 112 -10.42 4.07 15.23
C ALA A 112 -10.95 3.09 16.28
N ASN A 113 -12.23 3.22 16.67
CA ASN A 113 -12.86 2.41 17.72
C ASN A 113 -13.66 1.21 17.18
N ARG A 114 -13.55 0.90 15.88
CA ARG A 114 -14.22 -0.25 15.26
C ARG A 114 -13.31 -1.47 15.24
N ASN A 115 -13.87 -2.62 15.61
CA ASN A 115 -13.17 -3.89 15.52
C ASN A 115 -13.26 -4.44 14.09
N TYR A 116 -12.09 -4.66 13.49
CA TYR A 116 -11.90 -5.35 12.22
C TYR A 116 -10.90 -6.47 12.48
N ASP A 117 -11.17 -7.66 11.95
CA ASP A 117 -10.25 -8.79 12.05
C ASP A 117 -8.96 -8.51 11.26
N ASN A 118 -9.07 -7.80 10.14
CA ASN A 118 -7.94 -7.38 9.32
C ASN A 118 -8.09 -5.95 8.78
N ARG A 119 -6.98 -5.20 8.77
CA ARG A 119 -6.90 -3.85 8.21
C ARG A 119 -5.88 -3.81 7.08
N ILE A 120 -6.33 -3.42 5.90
CA ILE A 120 -5.53 -3.31 4.69
C ILE A 120 -5.42 -1.83 4.34
N LEU A 121 -4.29 -1.23 4.74
CA LEU A 121 -3.96 0.15 4.47
C LEU A 121 -3.15 0.23 3.17
N ALA A 122 -3.86 0.38 2.05
CA ALA A 122 -3.31 0.53 0.72
C ALA A 122 -3.56 1.96 0.21
N CYS A 123 -3.12 2.96 0.98
CA CYS A 123 -3.28 4.38 0.65
C CYS A 123 -1.92 5.09 0.65
N GLU A 124 -1.85 6.30 0.08
CA GLU A 124 -0.70 7.19 0.19
C GLU A 124 -0.40 7.49 1.66
N SER A 125 -1.43 7.93 2.38
CA SER A 125 -1.45 8.19 3.82
C SER A 125 -2.89 8.08 4.31
N GLU A 126 -3.11 7.75 5.58
CA GLU A 126 -4.45 7.72 6.17
C GLU A 126 -5.06 9.12 6.31
N ASP A 127 -4.22 10.16 6.35
CA ASP A 127 -4.60 11.57 6.50
C ASP A 127 -4.62 12.35 5.18
N SER A 128 -4.36 11.70 4.03
CA SER A 128 -4.40 12.37 2.74
C SER A 128 -5.84 12.62 2.28
N ASP A 129 -6.07 13.66 1.48
CA ASP A 129 -7.35 13.85 0.81
C ASP A 129 -7.65 12.71 -0.19
N GLY A 130 -8.93 12.47 -0.47
CA GLY A 130 -9.35 11.47 -1.45
C GLY A 130 -9.18 10.01 -1.03
N VAL A 131 -8.95 9.73 0.25
CA VAL A 131 -8.93 8.36 0.78
C VAL A 131 -10.36 7.84 0.91
N TYR A 132 -10.59 6.62 0.44
CA TYR A 132 -11.83 5.88 0.57
C TYR A 132 -11.62 4.62 1.40
N TYR A 133 -12.72 4.08 1.91
CA TYR A 133 -12.75 2.80 2.57
C TYR A 133 -13.80 1.87 1.97
N ALA A 134 -13.55 0.58 2.13
CA ALA A 134 -14.54 -0.48 1.94
C ALA A 134 -14.47 -1.46 3.12
N THR A 135 -15.61 -1.86 3.66
CA THR A 135 -15.68 -2.99 4.61
C THR A 135 -16.34 -4.18 3.96
N PHE A 136 -15.84 -5.38 4.23
CA PHE A 136 -16.39 -6.63 3.70
C PHE A 136 -15.99 -7.80 4.57
N ARG A 137 -16.71 -8.92 4.45
CA ARG A 137 -16.29 -10.19 5.04
C ARG A 137 -15.55 -11.03 4.02
N HIS A 138 -14.31 -11.37 4.34
CA HIS A 138 -13.48 -12.28 3.56
C HIS A 138 -13.47 -13.68 4.20
N ARG A 139 -13.51 -14.72 3.38
CA ARG A 139 -13.63 -16.12 3.86
C ARG A 139 -12.52 -16.53 4.82
N THR A 140 -11.30 -16.07 4.59
CA THR A 140 -10.11 -16.42 5.41
C THR A 140 -9.64 -15.31 6.33
N LEU A 141 -9.98 -14.05 6.05
CA LEU A 141 -9.49 -12.89 6.79
C LEU A 141 -10.56 -12.27 7.71
N GLY A 142 -11.77 -12.84 7.75
CA GLY A 142 -12.84 -12.33 8.59
C GLY A 142 -13.36 -10.97 8.11
N HIS A 143 -13.72 -10.10 9.04
CA HIS A 143 -14.18 -8.74 8.77
C HIS A 143 -13.00 -7.82 8.44
N CYS A 144 -12.92 -7.39 7.19
CA CYS A 144 -11.82 -6.59 6.67
C CYS A 144 -12.22 -5.13 6.49
N LEU A 145 -11.29 -4.24 6.81
CA LEU A 145 -11.29 -2.84 6.39
C LEU A 145 -10.21 -2.65 5.31
N LEU A 146 -10.60 -2.22 4.11
CA LEU A 146 -9.70 -1.75 3.06
C LEU A 146 -9.73 -0.22 3.05
N VAL A 147 -8.56 0.42 3.12
CA VAL A 147 -8.38 1.87 3.01
C VAL A 147 -7.44 2.15 1.83
N PHE A 148 -7.86 2.99 0.89
CA PHE A 148 -7.15 3.20 -0.38
C PHE A 148 -7.48 4.56 -1.01
N ASN A 149 -6.67 5.00 -1.97
CA ASN A 149 -6.91 6.24 -2.73
C ASN A 149 -7.36 5.91 -4.17
N PRO A 150 -8.63 5.57 -4.40
CA PRO A 150 -9.12 5.34 -5.76
C PRO A 150 -9.24 6.64 -6.55
N ASP A 151 -9.04 6.56 -7.87
CA ASP A 151 -9.41 7.65 -8.76
C ASP A 151 -10.94 7.65 -9.04
N GLU A 152 -11.42 8.69 -9.71
CA GLU A 152 -12.85 8.78 -10.05
C GLU A 152 -13.36 7.60 -10.87
N ARG A 153 -12.50 7.00 -11.70
CA ARG A 153 -12.87 5.89 -12.59
C ARG A 153 -13.13 4.64 -11.75
N ILE A 154 -12.24 4.31 -10.83
CA ILE A 154 -12.42 3.21 -9.87
C ILE A 154 -13.64 3.46 -9.00
N ILE A 155 -13.86 4.69 -8.49
CA ILE A 155 -15.05 5.00 -7.68
C ILE A 155 -16.34 4.75 -8.49
N LYS A 156 -16.42 5.24 -9.73
CA LYS A 156 -17.57 5.03 -10.62
C LYS A 156 -17.78 3.54 -10.91
N GLY A 157 -16.69 2.83 -11.19
CA GLY A 157 -16.71 1.39 -11.44
C GLY A 157 -17.15 0.57 -10.22
N ILE A 158 -16.68 0.88 -9.01
CA ILE A 158 -17.15 0.21 -7.79
C ILE A 158 -18.64 0.48 -7.58
N LYS A 159 -19.07 1.74 -7.73
CA LYS A 159 -20.46 2.15 -7.49
C LYS A 159 -21.48 1.44 -8.38
N SER A 160 -21.14 1.04 -9.61
CA SER A 160 -22.06 0.30 -10.47
C SER A 160 -22.32 -1.13 -9.99
N TYR A 161 -21.38 -1.73 -9.24
CA TYR A 161 -21.49 -3.08 -8.69
C TYR A 161 -21.81 -3.11 -7.19
N LEU A 162 -21.87 -1.97 -6.50
CA LEU A 162 -22.22 -1.91 -5.08
C LEU A 162 -23.63 -2.45 -4.81
N PRO A 163 -23.82 -3.20 -3.71
CA PRO A 163 -25.15 -3.52 -3.24
C PRO A 163 -25.85 -2.27 -2.71
N ARG A 164 -27.19 -2.24 -2.83
CA ARG A 164 -28.03 -1.08 -2.44
C ARG A 164 -27.97 -0.74 -0.95
N THR A 165 -27.39 -1.62 -0.14
CA THR A 165 -27.28 -1.46 1.31
C THR A 165 -25.91 -0.89 1.74
N ALA A 166 -24.90 -0.95 0.87
CA ALA A 166 -23.52 -0.58 1.21
C ALA A 166 -23.12 0.82 0.76
N GLY A 167 -23.88 1.41 -0.17
CA GLY A 167 -23.82 2.83 -0.42
C GLY A 167 -24.58 3.54 0.70
N GLY A 168 -23.95 4.48 1.40
CA GLY A 168 -24.69 5.48 2.19
C GLY A 168 -25.51 6.38 1.25
N ASN A 169 -25.47 7.71 1.42
CA ASN A 169 -26.10 8.67 0.49
C ASN A 169 -25.46 8.69 -0.94
N ALA A 170 -24.95 7.57 -1.44
CA ALA A 170 -24.38 7.45 -2.77
C ALA A 170 -25.49 7.30 -3.81
N ASN A 171 -25.64 8.29 -4.69
CA ASN A 171 -26.41 8.16 -5.92
C ASN A 171 -25.89 6.97 -6.72
N TYR A 172 -26.73 5.93 -6.85
CA TYR A 172 -26.48 4.78 -7.69
C TYR A 172 -26.53 5.23 -9.16
N GLY A 173 -25.40 5.16 -9.86
CA GLY A 173 -25.38 5.31 -11.31
C GLY A 173 -26.13 4.15 -11.95
N ASN A 174 -26.79 4.41 -13.09
CA ASN A 174 -27.54 3.41 -13.85
C ASN A 174 -26.70 2.15 -14.05
N ARG A 175 -27.21 1.02 -13.56
CA ARG A 175 -26.60 -0.30 -13.80
C ARG A 175 -26.68 -0.59 -15.30
N PRO A 176 -25.62 -1.12 -15.93
CA PRO A 176 -25.81 -1.88 -17.15
C PRO A 176 -26.67 -3.08 -16.78
N ASP A 177 -27.84 -3.19 -17.41
CA ASP A 177 -28.79 -4.27 -17.18
C ASP A 177 -28.08 -5.61 -17.27
N SER A 178 -28.26 -6.42 -16.23
CA SER A 178 -27.91 -7.83 -16.28
C SER A 178 -28.95 -8.51 -17.17
N ASP A 179 -28.68 -8.54 -18.47
CA ASP A 179 -29.49 -9.26 -19.43
C ASP A 179 -29.53 -10.75 -19.05
N GLN A 180 -30.76 -11.27 -19.12
CA GLN A 180 -31.16 -12.67 -19.03
C GLN A 180 -30.65 -13.47 -20.22
#